data_AF-A0A918XAJ1-F1
#
_entry.id   AF-A0A918XAJ1-F1
#
_cell.length_a   1.000
_cell.length_b   1.000
_cell.length_c   1.000
_cell.angle_alpha   90.00
_cell.angle_beta   90.00
_cell.angle_gamma   90.00
#
_symmetry.space_group_name_H-M   'P 1'
#
loop_
_entity.id
_entity.type
_entity.pdbx_description
1 polymer ?
#
loop_
_entity_poly.entity_id
_entity_poly.type
_entity_poly.pdbx_seq_one_letter_code
_entity_poly.pdbx_strand_id
1 'polypeptide(L)'
;MARKNYSEDFRQQAVDLYLNTPGATFKAIASDLGIARGTLQNWVYAQHPEERTTAESATPTTAAPARGGTAAAKIARLQAALATEQDQRRKLETERDILRQAAKYFAGETNW
;
A
#
# COMPACT_ATOMS: atom_id res chain seq x y z
N MET A 1 -1.11 15.38 33.55
CA MET A 1 -1.97 14.54 32.68
C MET A 1 -1.10 13.47 32.06
N ALA A 2 -1.43 12.19 32.29
CA ALA A 2 -0.67 11.08 31.72
C ALA A 2 -0.76 11.15 30.19
N ARG A 3 0.39 11.26 29.51
CA ARG A 3 0.44 11.14 28.05
C ARG A 3 0.02 9.71 27.74
N LYS A 4 -1.11 9.54 27.06
CA LYS A 4 -1.52 8.25 26.51
C LYS A 4 -0.47 7.92 25.46
N ASN A 5 0.46 7.05 25.82
CA ASN A 5 1.52 6.60 24.93
C ASN A 5 0.92 5.55 24.00
N TYR A 6 0.52 5.98 22.81
CA TYR A 6 0.16 5.06 21.73
C TYR A 6 1.43 4.29 21.30
N SER A 7 1.31 2.99 21.07
CA SER A 7 2.41 2.16 20.54
C SER A 7 2.82 2.65 19.15
N GLU A 8 4.08 2.46 18.78
CA GLU A 8 4.57 2.90 17.47
C GLU A 8 3.86 2.15 16.33
N ASP A 9 3.58 0.85 16.51
CA ASP A 9 2.75 0.06 15.59
C ASP A 9 1.37 0.67 15.35
N PHE A 10 0.71 1.14 16.41
CA PHE A 10 -0.62 1.75 16.29
C PHE A 10 -0.56 3.07 15.53
N ARG A 11 0.49 3.87 15.75
CA ARG A 11 0.69 5.12 14.99
C ARG A 11 0.90 4.84 13.51
N GLN A 12 1.74 3.87 13.18
CA GLN A 12 2.00 3.48 11.79
C GLN A 12 0.74 2.95 11.10
N GLN A 13 -0.02 2.08 11.76
CA GLN A 13 -1.28 1.56 11.23
C GLN A 13 -2.33 2.67 11.02
N ALA A 14 -2.42 3.63 11.95
CA ALA A 14 -3.34 4.76 11.82
C ALA A 14 -2.98 5.69 10.65
N VAL A 15 -1.68 5.91 10.42
CA VAL A 15 -1.18 6.70 9.28
C VAL A 15 -1.40 5.96 7.96
N ASP A 16 -1.09 4.66 7.90
CA ASP A 16 -1.28 3.83 6.71
C ASP A 16 -2.77 3.73 6.30
N LEU A 17 -3.67 3.61 7.28
CA LEU A 17 -5.11 3.62 7.05
C LEU A 17 -5.59 4.92 6.37
N TYR A 18 -5.03 6.06 6.77
CA TYR A 18 -5.35 7.36 6.15
C TYR A 18 -4.83 7.44 4.71
N LEU A 19 -3.60 6.97 4.45
CA LEU A 19 -3.00 7.00 3.11
C LEU A 19 -3.69 6.04 2.13
N ASN A 20 -4.16 4.88 2.61
CA ASN A 20 -4.84 3.88 1.80
C ASN A 20 -6.32 4.18 1.54
N THR A 21 -6.90 5.20 2.19
CA THR A 21 -8.31 5.57 2.04
C THR A 21 -8.46 6.91 1.31
N PRO A 22 -8.47 6.93 -0.04
CA PRO A 22 -8.62 8.16 -0.79
C PRO A 22 -9.98 8.83 -0.50
N GLY A 23 -9.94 10.08 -0.05
CA GLY A 23 -11.14 10.86 0.30
C GLY A 23 -11.57 10.78 1.77
N ALA A 24 -10.88 9.99 2.60
CA ALA A 24 -11.13 9.98 4.04
C ALA A 24 -10.61 11.27 4.70
N THR A 25 -11.37 11.78 5.66
CA THR A 25 -10.94 12.95 6.44
C THR A 25 -10.24 12.50 7.72
N PHE A 26 -9.26 13.28 8.19
CA PHE A 26 -8.66 13.08 9.50
C PHE A 26 -9.69 12.96 10.63
N LYS A 27 -10.84 13.63 10.50
CA LYS A 27 -11.92 13.58 11.49
C LYS A 27 -12.60 12.21 11.52
N ALA A 28 -12.92 11.64 10.37
CA ALA A 28 -13.57 10.33 10.27
C ALA A 28 -12.68 9.24 10.86
N ILE A 29 -11.44 9.13 10.36
CA ILE A 29 -10.49 8.12 10.81
C ILE A 29 -10.15 8.26 12.29
N ALA A 30 -9.93 9.49 12.77
CA ALA A 30 -9.67 9.69 14.18
C ALA A 30 -10.88 9.31 15.07
N SER A 31 -12.11 9.54 14.59
CA SER A 31 -13.32 9.14 15.32
C SER A 31 -13.45 7.62 15.37
N ASP A 32 -13.19 6.93 14.26
CA ASP A 32 -13.25 5.46 14.18
C ASP A 32 -12.18 4.79 15.05
N LEU A 33 -10.98 5.39 15.13
CA LEU A 33 -9.89 4.93 15.98
C LEU A 33 -10.00 5.38 17.44
N GLY A 34 -10.97 6.23 17.78
CA GLY A 34 -11.15 6.78 19.13
C GLY A 34 -10.02 7.71 19.59
N ILE A 35 -9.30 8.34 18.65
CA ILE A 35 -8.19 9.27 18.92
C ILE A 35 -8.57 10.71 18.58
N ALA A 36 -7.79 11.67 19.09
CA ALA A 36 -7.98 13.07 18.71
C ALA A 36 -7.52 13.31 17.27
N ARG A 37 -8.30 14.06 16.48
CA ARG A 37 -7.95 14.48 15.12
C ARG A 37 -6.53 15.07 15.04
N GLY A 38 -6.20 15.98 15.97
CA GLY A 38 -4.89 16.64 16.00
C GLY A 38 -3.72 15.69 16.28
N THR A 39 -3.99 14.56 16.96
CA THR A 39 -3.00 13.52 17.21
C THR A 39 -2.68 12.76 15.92
N LEU A 40 -3.72 12.33 15.19
CA LEU A 40 -3.55 11.69 13.88
C LEU A 40 -2.84 12.61 12.89
N GLN A 41 -3.25 13.88 12.83
CA GLN A 41 -2.63 14.89 11.98
C GLN A 41 -1.14 15.09 12.31
N ASN A 42 -0.76 15.12 13.59
CA ASN A 42 0.64 15.23 13.99
C ASN A 42 1.45 13.99 13.62
N TRP A 43 0.87 12.79 13.71
CA TRP A 43 1.55 11.56 13.28
C TRP A 43 1.76 11.52 11.77
N VAL A 44 0.74 11.88 10.99
CA VAL A 44 0.85 11.97 9.53
C VAL A 44 1.91 13.00 9.15
N TYR A 45 1.95 14.18 9.77
CA TYR A 45 3.00 15.18 9.47
C TYR A 45 4.40 14.78 9.95
N ALA A 46 4.51 14.01 11.04
CA ALA A 46 5.79 13.52 11.52
C ALA A 46 6.39 12.44 10.61
N GLN A 47 5.54 11.57 10.04
CA GLN A 47 5.97 10.48 9.15
C GLN A 47 6.00 10.89 7.67
N HIS A 48 5.11 11.80 7.28
CA HIS A 48 4.89 12.31 5.92
C HIS A 48 4.84 13.85 5.93
N PRO A 49 5.98 14.53 6.07
CA PRO A 49 6.04 15.99 6.06
C PRO A 49 5.52 16.60 4.74
N GLU A 50 5.55 15.85 3.64
CA GLU A 50 5.03 16.26 2.31
C GLU A 50 3.51 16.55 2.32
N GLU A 51 2.74 15.88 3.19
CA GLU A 51 1.30 16.09 3.33
C GLU A 51 0.96 17.42 4.02
N ARG A 52 1.88 17.91 4.84
CA ARG A 52 1.76 19.24 5.45
C ARG A 52 1.80 20.31 4.36
N THR A 53 2.68 20.11 3.39
CA THR A 53 2.81 20.96 2.21
C THR A 53 1.58 20.86 1.31
N THR A 54 0.92 19.71 1.16
CA THR A 54 -0.29 19.63 0.31
C THR A 54 -1.50 20.36 0.90
N ALA A 55 -1.60 20.43 2.24
CA ALA A 55 -2.65 21.21 2.92
C ALA A 55 -2.33 22.71 3.00
N GLU A 56 -1.04 23.08 2.97
CA GLU A 56 -0.55 24.47 3.06
C GLU A 56 -0.23 25.10 1.69
N SER A 57 -0.02 24.29 0.65
CA SER A 57 0.22 24.73 -0.73
C SER A 57 -1.08 25.10 -1.45
N ALA A 58 -1.70 26.17 -0.95
CA ALA A 58 -2.29 27.20 -1.80
C ALA A 58 -1.23 28.21 -2.30
N THR A 59 0.07 27.99 -2.05
CA THR A 59 1.18 28.74 -2.67
C THR A 59 2.43 27.86 -2.87
N PRO A 60 3.12 27.94 -4.03
CA PRO A 60 4.36 27.20 -4.28
C PRO A 60 5.57 28.08 -3.95
N THR A 61 6.60 27.56 -3.28
CA THR A 61 8.01 28.02 -3.40
C THR A 61 8.96 27.11 -2.59
N THR A 62 9.84 26.45 -3.35
CA THR A 62 11.27 26.20 -3.08
C THR A 62 11.74 25.03 -2.20
N ALA A 63 12.38 24.10 -2.93
CA ALA A 63 13.62 23.36 -2.68
C ALA A 63 13.70 22.23 -1.63
N ALA A 64 14.09 21.07 -2.16
CA ALA A 64 14.45 19.82 -1.47
C ALA A 64 15.85 19.87 -0.81
N PRO A 65 16.28 18.85 -0.03
CA PRO A 65 16.71 17.58 -0.63
C PRO A 65 16.38 16.28 0.15
N ALA A 66 16.05 15.24 -0.63
CA ALA A 66 16.36 13.81 -0.46
C ALA A 66 16.48 13.20 0.97
N ARG A 67 15.45 12.44 1.39
CA ARG A 67 15.60 11.16 2.13
C ARG A 67 14.31 10.33 2.24
N GLY A 68 13.59 10.21 1.14
CA GLY A 68 12.58 9.17 0.96
C GLY A 68 12.65 8.74 -0.49
N GLY A 69 12.95 7.47 -0.77
CA GLY A 69 12.84 6.96 -2.14
C GLY A 69 11.49 7.40 -2.67
N THR A 70 11.52 8.21 -3.72
CA THR A 70 10.36 8.98 -4.21
C THR A 70 9.15 8.05 -4.30
N ALA A 71 7.94 8.54 -4.05
CA ALA A 71 6.73 7.73 -4.22
C ALA A 71 6.74 7.00 -5.58
N ALA A 72 7.29 7.64 -6.62
CA ALA A 72 7.58 7.05 -7.92
C ALA A 72 8.53 5.83 -7.88
N ALA A 73 9.61 5.84 -7.09
CA ALA A 73 10.51 4.70 -6.93
C ALA A 73 9.83 3.51 -6.22
N LYS A 74 8.96 3.78 -5.24
CA LYS A 74 8.14 2.73 -4.60
C LYS A 74 7.12 2.15 -5.59
N ILE A 75 6.43 3.00 -6.34
CA ILE A 75 5.48 2.59 -7.39
C ILE A 75 6.20 1.73 -8.44
N ALA A 76 7.37 2.16 -8.92
CA ALA A 76 8.15 1.41 -9.91
C ALA A 76 8.57 0.03 -9.38
N ARG A 77 9.01 -0.06 -8.12
CA ARG A 77 9.36 -1.34 -7.49
C ARG A 77 8.16 -2.27 -7.35
N LEU A 78 7.00 -1.73 -6.94
CA LEU A 78 5.77 -2.50 -6.81
C LEU A 78 5.27 -2.99 -8.17
N GLN A 79 5.33 -2.14 -9.21
CA GLN A 79 4.99 -2.52 -10.57
C GLN A 79 5.91 -3.62 -11.11
N ALA A 80 7.21 -3.55 -10.84
CA ALA A 80 8.16 -4.59 -11.24
C ALA A 80 7.87 -5.94 -10.54
N ALA A 81 7.52 -5.90 -9.25
CA ALA A 81 7.14 -7.11 -8.51
C ALA A 81 5.83 -7.70 -9.07
N LEU A 82 4.83 -6.86 -9.36
CA LEU A 82 3.56 -7.29 -9.94
C LEU A 82 3.74 -7.92 -11.32
N ALA A 83 4.58 -7.34 -12.18
CA ALA A 83 4.91 -7.91 -13.49
C ALA A 83 5.54 -9.31 -13.35
N THR A 84 6.49 -9.47 -12.42
CA THR A 84 7.14 -10.76 -12.16
C THR A 84 6.14 -11.82 -11.72
N GLU A 85 5.23 -11.47 -10.81
CA GLU A 85 4.16 -12.36 -10.34
C GLU A 85 3.19 -12.74 -11.46
N GLN A 86 2.81 -11.79 -12.32
CA GLN A 86 1.95 -12.07 -13.47
C GLN A 86 2.59 -13.05 -14.45
N ASP A 87 3.90 -12.91 -14.71
CA ASP A 87 4.63 -13.84 -15.56
C ASP A 87 4.71 -15.25 -14.96
N GLN A 88 4.93 -15.36 -13.65
CA GLN A 88 4.89 -16.64 -12.94
C GLN A 88 3.51 -17.29 -13.01
N ARG A 89 2.44 -16.52 -12.79
CA ARG A 89 1.06 -17.04 -12.91
C ARG A 89 0.77 -17.53 -14.32
N ARG A 90 1.14 -16.78 -15.36
CA ARG A 90 0.96 -17.19 -16.75
C ARG A 90 1.72 -18.48 -17.07
N LYS A 91 2.94 -18.63 -16.56
CA LYS A 91 3.72 -19.87 -16.71
C LYS A 91 3.01 -21.06 -16.07
N LEU A 92 2.58 -20.91 -14.82
CA LEU A 92 1.86 -21.97 -14.09
C LEU A 92 0.53 -22.32 -14.75
N GLU A 93 -0.21 -21.35 -15.26
CA GLU A 93 -1.45 -21.59 -16.02
C GLU A 93 -1.17 -22.40 -17.29
N THR A 94 -0.13 -22.05 -18.03
CA THR A 94 0.31 -22.82 -19.21
C THR A 94 0.69 -24.25 -18.84
N GLU A 95 1.49 -24.43 -17.79
CA GLU A 95 1.87 -25.76 -17.30
C GLU A 95 0.65 -26.58 -16.88
N ARG A 96 -0.31 -25.96 -16.18
CA ARG A 96 -1.54 -26.62 -15.77
C ARG A 96 -2.39 -27.04 -16.96
N ASP A 97 -2.47 -26.21 -17.99
CA ASP A 97 -3.24 -26.53 -19.20
C ASP A 97 -2.58 -27.66 -20.00
N ILE A 98 -1.24 -27.70 -20.09
CA ILE A 98 -0.50 -28.83 -20.65
C ILE A 98 -0.79 -30.11 -19.85
N LEU A 99 -0.70 -30.06 -18.52
CA LEU A 99 -0.98 -31.21 -17.67
C LEU A 99 -2.43 -31.67 -17.79
N ARG A 100 -3.39 -30.75 -17.92
CA ARG A 100 -4.80 -31.07 -18.15
C ARG A 100 -5.01 -31.74 -19.49
N GLN A 101 -4.34 -31.26 -20.53
CA GLN A 101 -4.40 -31.85 -21.87
C GLN A 101 -3.77 -33.26 -21.88
N ALA A 102 -2.64 -33.43 -21.22
CA ALA A 102 -1.99 -34.73 -21.02
C ALA A 102 -2.90 -35.68 -20.24
N ALA A 103 -3.51 -35.23 -19.13
CA ALA A 103 -4.46 -36.03 -18.36
C ALA A 103 -5.67 -36.46 -19.21
N LYS A 104 -6.20 -35.57 -20.05
CA LYS A 104 -7.28 -35.90 -20.99
C LYS A 104 -6.85 -36.93 -22.04
N TYR A 105 -5.64 -36.77 -22.58
CA TYR A 105 -5.06 -37.70 -23.54
C TYR A 105 -4.89 -39.10 -22.92
N PHE A 106 -4.24 -39.18 -21.75
CA PHE A 106 -4.03 -40.44 -21.03
C PHE A 106 -5.34 -41.08 -20.54
N ALA A 107 -6.33 -40.29 -20.11
CA ALA A 107 -7.65 -40.79 -19.73
C ALA A 107 -8.48 -41.28 -20.93
N GLY A 108 -8.23 -40.75 -22.13
CA GLY A 108 -8.85 -41.23 -23.37
C GLY A 108 -8.22 -42.52 -23.92
N GLU A 109 -6.92 -42.72 -23.71
CA GLU A 109 -6.16 -43.91 -24.14
C GLU A 109 -6.25 -45.09 -23.17
N THR A 110 -6.71 -44.88 -21.93
CA THR A 110 -6.88 -45.96 -20.92
C THR A 110 -8.25 -46.65 -20.98
N ASN A 111 -8.94 -46.55 -22.13
CA ASN A 111 -10.15 -47.30 -22.42
C ASN A 111 -9.78 -48.58 -23.19
N TRP A 112 -9.27 -49.58 -22.46
CA TRP A 112 -9.14 -50.98 -22.88
C TRP A 112 -10.03 -51.86 -22.00
#